data_AF-F4PED9-F1
#
_entry.id   AF-F4PED9-F1
#
_cell.length_a   1.000
_cell.length_b   1.000
_cell.length_c   1.000
_cell.angle_alpha   90.00
_cell.angle_beta   90.00
_cell.angle_gamma   90.00
#
_symmetry.space_group_name_H-M   'P 1'
#
loop_
_entity.id
_entity.type
_entity.pdbx_description
1 polymer ?
#
loop_
_entity_poly.entity_id
_entity_poly.type
_entity_poly.pdbx_seq_one_letter_code
_entity_poly.pdbx_strand_id
1 'polypeptide(L)'
;MIHNESTNTVTNQIARLSQKYQITLGRMKKRLAASKELRKKKIKEHSDYAALKFKQWSALERGEEVSELGYNPKTEIRLKQEYEKVRKRVYSIRRDLKYFMMKHGLEFQEPESDSD
;
A
#
# COMPACT_ATOMS: atom_id res chain seq x y z
N MET A 1 8.21 -28.84 15.49
CA MET A 1 9.07 -28.38 14.37
C MET A 1 8.15 -28.09 13.20
N ILE A 2 7.88 -26.82 12.89
CA ILE A 2 7.00 -26.45 11.79
C ILE A 2 7.85 -26.32 10.52
N HIS A 3 7.48 -27.08 9.50
CA HIS A 3 8.21 -27.22 8.24
C HIS A 3 8.33 -25.88 7.51
N ASN A 4 9.57 -25.41 7.36
CA ASN A 4 9.98 -24.25 6.57
C ASN A 4 10.02 -24.58 5.05
N GLU A 5 9.20 -25.53 4.59
CA GLU A 5 9.29 -26.11 3.25
C GLU A 5 8.72 -25.20 2.14
N SER A 6 7.77 -24.32 2.48
CA SER A 6 7.20 -23.33 1.54
C SER A 6 8.24 -22.28 1.12
N THR A 7 9.00 -21.75 2.08
CA THR A 7 10.04 -20.73 1.86
C THR A 7 11.17 -21.27 0.98
N ASN A 8 11.50 -22.55 1.14
CA ASN A 8 12.53 -23.21 0.36
C ASN A 8 12.14 -23.36 -1.11
N THR A 9 10.86 -23.61 -1.41
CA THR A 9 10.41 -23.83 -2.79
C THR A 9 10.54 -22.57 -3.65
N VAL A 10 10.11 -21.41 -3.17
CA VAL A 10 10.23 -20.14 -3.91
C VAL A 10 11.67 -19.65 -3.98
N THR A 11 12.46 -19.85 -2.92
CA THR A 11 13.89 -19.50 -2.93
C THR A 11 14.64 -20.35 -3.97
N ASN A 12 14.33 -21.64 -4.06
CA ASN A 12 14.91 -22.55 -5.05
C ASN A 12 14.48 -22.19 -6.48
N GLN A 13 13.23 -21.77 -6.70
CA GLN A 13 12.77 -21.29 -8.01
C GLN A 13 13.46 -19.99 -8.42
N ILE A 14 13.61 -19.03 -7.50
CA ILE A 14 14.31 -17.77 -7.76
C ILE A 14 15.80 -18.01 -8.04
N ALA A 15 16.43 -18.96 -7.37
CA ALA A 15 17.83 -19.33 -7.61
C ALA A 15 18.08 -19.84 -9.04
N ARG A 16 17.05 -20.38 -9.71
CA ARG A 16 17.13 -20.80 -11.13
C ARG A 16 17.05 -19.64 -12.12
N LEU A 17 16.68 -18.44 -11.67
CA LEU A 17 16.72 -17.25 -12.53
C LEU A 17 18.16 -16.77 -12.76
N SER A 18 18.41 -16.16 -13.91
CA SER A 18 19.64 -15.39 -14.10
C SER A 18 19.75 -14.25 -13.08
N GLN A 19 20.98 -13.88 -12.71
CA GLN A 19 21.25 -12.82 -11.75
C GLN A 19 20.54 -11.49 -12.11
N LYS A 20 20.46 -11.17 -13.40
CA LYS A 20 19.73 -10.00 -13.92
C LYS A 20 18.24 -10.02 -13.54
N TYR A 21 17.60 -11.18 -13.66
CA TYR A 21 16.18 -11.35 -13.32
C TYR A 21 15.95 -11.38 -11.81
N GLN A 22 16.87 -11.96 -11.03
CA GLN A 22 16.82 -11.90 -9.56
C GLN A 22 16.88 -10.46 -9.05
N ILE A 23 17.79 -9.63 -9.57
CA ILE A 23 17.89 -8.21 -9.22
C ILE A 23 16.60 -7.46 -9.58
N THR A 24 16.04 -7.74 -10.76
CA THR A 24 14.78 -7.13 -11.22
C THR A 24 13.62 -7.48 -10.30
N LEU A 25 13.48 -8.77 -9.95
CA LEU A 25 12.47 -9.26 -9.01
C LEU A 25 12.61 -8.58 -7.63
N GLY A 26 13.83 -8.50 -7.10
CA GLY A 26 14.11 -7.83 -5.84
C GLY A 26 13.72 -6.34 -5.85
N ARG A 27 14.01 -5.62 -6.95
CA ARG A 27 13.60 -4.22 -7.12
C ARG A 27 12.08 -4.07 -7.19
N MET A 28 11.37 -4.96 -7.89
CA MET A 28 9.90 -4.96 -7.95
C MET A 28 9.27 -5.20 -6.58
N LYS A 29 9.74 -6.20 -5.83
CA LYS A 29 9.28 -6.48 -4.46
C LYS A 29 9.50 -5.29 -3.52
N LYS A 30 10.69 -4.67 -3.53
CA LYS A 30 10.98 -3.45 -2.73
C LYS A 30 10.06 -2.28 -3.09
N ARG A 31 9.82 -2.04 -4.39
CA ARG A 31 8.89 -0.99 -4.86
C ARG A 31 7.45 -1.24 -4.40
N LEU A 32 7.01 -2.50 -4.40
CA LEU A 32 5.68 -2.87 -3.92
C LEU A 32 5.53 -2.61 -2.43
N ALA A 33 6.48 -3.06 -1.61
CA ALA A 33 6.49 -2.82 -0.16
C ALA A 33 6.45 -1.33 0.17
N ALA A 34 7.34 -0.52 -0.43
CA ALA A 34 7.35 0.93 -0.21
C ALA A 34 6.04 1.61 -0.62
N SER A 35 5.39 1.14 -1.70
CA SER A 35 4.12 1.69 -2.14
C SER A 35 2.96 1.29 -1.24
N LYS A 36 2.97 0.07 -0.68
CA LYS A 36 1.99 -0.39 0.33
C LYS A 36 2.11 0.44 1.61
N GLU A 37 3.32 0.71 2.09
CA GLU A 37 3.55 1.58 3.25
C GLU A 37 3.08 3.02 3.01
N LEU A 38 3.37 3.59 1.83
CA LEU A 38 2.84 4.90 1.47
C LEU A 38 1.31 4.90 1.41
N ARG A 39 0.69 3.82 0.93
CA ARG A 39 -0.77 3.67 0.90
C ARG A 39 -1.35 3.69 2.32
N LYS A 40 -0.73 2.96 3.26
CA LYS A 40 -1.13 2.94 4.68
C LYS A 40 -1.06 4.33 5.31
N LYS A 41 0.00 5.10 5.04
CA LYS A 41 0.11 6.49 5.51
C LYS A 41 -1.00 7.37 4.93
N LYS A 42 -1.26 7.29 3.63
CA LYS A 42 -2.28 8.11 2.95
C LYS A 42 -3.71 7.79 3.36
N ILE A 43 -4.04 6.51 3.59
CA ILE A 43 -5.37 6.16 4.10
C ILE A 43 -5.55 6.66 5.53
N LYS A 44 -4.52 6.59 6.38
CA LYS A 44 -4.56 7.14 7.73
C LYS A 44 -4.77 8.66 7.72
N GLU A 45 -3.98 9.39 6.94
CA GLU A 45 -4.13 10.85 6.76
C GLU A 45 -5.55 11.23 6.32
N HIS A 46 -6.11 10.50 5.34
CA HIS A 46 -7.48 10.73 4.88
C HIS A 46 -8.52 10.43 5.97
N SER A 47 -8.39 9.31 6.68
CA SER A 47 -9.30 8.92 7.77
C SER A 47 -9.26 9.90 8.94
N ASP A 48 -8.06 10.35 9.34
CA ASP A 48 -7.88 11.33 10.41
C ASP A 48 -8.53 12.68 10.02
N TYR A 49 -8.42 13.07 8.75
CA TYR A 49 -9.08 14.27 8.23
C TYR A 49 -10.60 14.14 8.16
N ALA A 50 -11.11 12.96 7.77
CA ALA A 50 -12.54 12.68 7.80
C ALA A 50 -13.09 12.70 9.25
N ALA A 51 -12.31 12.22 10.23
CA ALA A 51 -12.67 12.33 11.65
C ALA A 51 -12.77 13.78 12.13
N LEU A 52 -11.93 14.68 11.63
CA LEU A 52 -12.00 16.12 11.90
C LEU A 52 -13.34 16.73 11.44
N LYS A 53 -13.85 16.32 10.27
CA LYS A 53 -15.19 16.72 9.78
C LYS A 53 -16.28 16.38 10.78
N PHE A 54 -16.28 15.16 11.30
CA PHE A 54 -17.27 14.71 12.28
C PHE A 54 -17.16 15.48 13.59
N LYS A 55 -15.94 15.69 14.11
CA LYS A 55 -15.72 16.50 15.31
C LYS A 55 -16.28 17.92 15.17
N GLN A 56 -16.05 18.54 14.02
CA GLN A 56 -16.58 19.87 13.73
C GLN A 56 -18.11 19.88 13.67
N TRP A 57 -18.73 18.91 13.00
CA TRP A 57 -20.18 18.81 12.96
C TRP A 57 -20.78 18.64 14.37
N SER A 58 -20.19 17.79 15.20
CA SER A 58 -20.65 17.61 16.59
C SER A 58 -20.46 18.86 17.45
N ALA A 59 -19.39 19.63 17.24
CA ALA A 59 -19.18 20.91 17.93
C ALA A 59 -20.22 21.95 17.51
N LEU A 60 -20.53 22.04 16.21
CA LEU A 60 -21.58 22.91 15.68
C LEU A 60 -22.96 22.56 16.25
N GLU A 61 -23.31 21.27 16.33
CA GLU A 61 -24.58 20.82 16.93
C GLU A 61 -24.69 21.18 18.42
N ARG A 62 -23.58 21.21 19.15
CA ARG A 62 -23.53 21.62 20.56
C ARG A 62 -23.48 23.14 20.76
N GLY A 63 -23.46 23.93 19.68
CA GLY A 63 -23.33 25.38 19.74
C GLY A 63 -21.95 25.86 20.23
N GLU A 64 -20.92 25.00 20.14
CA GLU A 64 -19.54 25.37 20.46
C GLU A 64 -18.98 26.27 19.35
N GLU A 65 -18.19 27.27 19.73
CA GLU A 65 -17.53 28.16 18.78
C GLU A 65 -16.45 27.39 18.02
N VAL A 66 -16.64 27.20 16.72
CA VAL A 66 -15.71 26.45 15.89
C VAL A 66 -14.72 27.41 15.25
N SER A 67 -13.43 27.22 15.56
CA SER A 67 -12.33 28.00 14.99
C SER A 67 -12.32 27.97 13.45
N GLU A 68 -11.90 29.09 12.86
CA GLU A 68 -11.76 29.33 11.41
C GLU A 68 -10.79 28.34 10.71
N LEU A 69 -9.94 27.63 11.46
CA LEU A 69 -9.10 26.51 11.01
C LEU A 69 -9.87 25.17 10.91
N GLY A 70 -11.15 25.22 10.56
CA GLY A 70 -12.03 24.05 10.43
C GLY A 70 -11.74 23.16 9.22
N TYR A 71 -12.44 22.02 9.17
CA TYR A 71 -12.55 21.13 8.03
C TYR A 71 -12.74 21.91 6.72
N ASN A 72 -11.95 21.53 5.73
CA ASN A 72 -11.99 22.07 4.39
C ASN A 72 -12.23 20.92 3.39
N PRO A 73 -13.35 20.93 2.65
CA PRO A 73 -13.67 19.87 1.70
C PRO A 73 -12.61 19.77 0.58
N LYS A 74 -11.94 20.87 0.21
CA LYS A 74 -10.85 20.84 -0.80
C LYS A 74 -9.68 19.99 -0.33
N THR A 75 -9.35 20.04 0.95
CA THR A 75 -8.28 19.23 1.54
C THR A 75 -8.66 17.75 1.56
N GLU A 76 -9.89 17.40 1.92
CA GLU A 76 -10.36 16.01 1.87
C GLU A 76 -10.30 15.44 0.44
N ILE A 77 -10.79 16.21 -0.55
CA ILE A 77 -10.75 15.81 -1.96
C ILE A 77 -9.30 15.56 -2.41
N ARG A 78 -8.36 16.45 -2.04
CA ARG A 78 -6.95 16.26 -2.35
C ARG A 78 -6.38 15.00 -1.70
N LEU A 79 -6.63 14.77 -0.41
CA LEU A 79 -6.17 13.59 0.30
C LEU A 79 -6.71 12.30 -0.32
N LYS A 80 -7.99 12.29 -0.69
CA LYS A 80 -8.63 11.16 -1.39
C LYS A 80 -7.98 10.89 -2.75
N GLN A 81 -7.69 11.93 -3.53
CA GLN A 81 -7.00 11.79 -4.81
C GLN A 81 -5.58 11.26 -4.64
N GLU A 82 -4.84 11.73 -3.64
CA GLU A 82 -3.50 11.23 -3.33
C GLU A 82 -3.53 9.74 -2.94
N TYR A 83 -4.47 9.34 -2.08
CA TYR A 83 -4.70 7.94 -1.74
C TYR A 83 -5.01 7.09 -2.97
N GLU A 84 -5.92 7.52 -3.84
CA GLU A 84 -6.28 6.78 -5.05
C GLU A 84 -5.11 6.64 -6.04
N LYS A 85 -4.26 7.67 -6.18
CA LYS A 85 -3.03 7.58 -6.98
C LYS A 85 -2.10 6.50 -6.44
N VAL A 86 -1.88 6.45 -5.13
CA VAL A 86 -1.02 5.44 -4.50
C VAL A 86 -1.66 4.05 -4.60
N ARG A 87 -2.97 3.92 -4.40
CA ARG A 87 -3.71 2.67 -4.57
C ARG A 87 -3.56 2.10 -5.99
N LYS A 88 -3.72 2.94 -7.01
CA LYS A 88 -3.51 2.55 -8.42
C LYS A 88 -2.06 2.12 -8.67
N ARG A 89 -1.08 2.82 -8.08
CA ARG A 89 0.33 2.45 -8.17
C ARG A 89 0.63 1.08 -7.56
N VAL A 90 0.10 0.80 -6.37
CA VAL A 90 0.22 -0.52 -5.72
C VAL A 90 -0.36 -1.61 -6.62
N TYR A 91 -1.55 -1.39 -7.17
CA TYR A 91 -2.19 -2.33 -8.08
C TYR A 91 -1.36 -2.60 -9.35
N SER A 92 -0.83 -1.54 -9.99
CA SER A 92 0.03 -1.69 -11.16
C SER A 92 1.29 -2.49 -10.86
N ILE A 93 2.00 -2.18 -9.77
CA ILE A 93 3.22 -2.90 -9.39
C ILE A 93 2.92 -4.37 -9.08
N ARG A 94 1.80 -4.65 -8.39
CA ARG A 94 1.37 -6.03 -8.11
C ARG A 94 1.09 -6.79 -9.41
N ARG A 95 0.42 -6.16 -10.38
CA ARG A 95 0.15 -6.76 -11.70
C ARG A 95 1.46 -7.05 -12.45
N ASP A 96 2.39 -6.11 -12.47
CA ASP A 96 3.68 -6.26 -13.15
C ASP A 96 4.52 -7.38 -12.50
N LEU A 97 4.51 -7.47 -11.16
CA LEU A 97 5.15 -8.55 -10.42
C LEU A 97 4.53 -9.91 -10.75
N LYS A 98 3.20 -10.00 -10.76
CA LYS A 98 2.48 -11.24 -11.13
C LYS A 98 2.82 -11.69 -12.54
N TYR A 99 2.82 -10.76 -13.50
CA TYR A 99 3.19 -11.05 -14.88
C TYR A 99 4.65 -11.50 -15.00
N PHE A 100 5.57 -10.83 -14.31
CA PHE A 100 6.98 -11.21 -14.27
C PHE A 100 7.16 -12.64 -13.74
N MET A 101 6.51 -12.98 -12.62
CA MET A 101 6.61 -14.31 -12.02
C MET A 101 6.05 -15.38 -12.97
N MET A 102 4.86 -15.16 -13.54
CA MET A 102 4.25 -16.07 -14.52
C MET A 102 5.15 -16.29 -15.75
N LYS A 103 5.73 -15.21 -16.30
CA LYS A 103 6.61 -15.28 -17.48
C LYS A 103 7.87 -16.12 -17.23
N HIS A 104 8.33 -16.16 -15.99
CA HIS A 104 9.53 -16.90 -15.61
C HIS A 104 9.24 -18.25 -14.95
N GLY A 105 7.99 -18.74 -15.02
CA GLY A 105 7.60 -20.03 -14.44
C GLY A 105 7.67 -20.05 -12.90
N LEU A 106 7.59 -18.88 -12.27
CA LEU A 106 7.58 -18.74 -10.82
C LEU A 106 6.14 -18.69 -10.32
N GLU A 107 5.90 -19.34 -9.19
CA GLU A 107 4.61 -19.24 -8.50
C GLU A 107 4.45 -17.86 -7.86
N PHE A 108 3.32 -17.18 -8.14
CA PHE A 108 3.08 -15.86 -7.57
C PHE A 108 2.78 -15.96 -6.08
N GLN A 109 3.73 -15.53 -5.27
CA GLN A 109 3.51 -15.21 -3.87
C GLN A 109 3.37 -13.70 -3.72
N GLU A 110 2.23 -13.27 -3.19
CA GLU A 110 2.07 -11.89 -2.78
C GLU A 110 3.11 -11.59 -1.70
N PRO A 111 4.01 -10.61 -1.90
CA PRO A 111 4.92 -10.22 -0.84
C PRO A 111 4.10 -9.65 0.31
N GLU A 112 4.23 -10.30 1.46
CA GLU A 112 3.72 -9.80 2.74
C GLU A 112 4.22 -8.37 2.90
N SER A 113 3.29 -7.47 3.18
CA SER A 113 3.67 -6.22 3.82
C SER A 113 3.82 -6.60 5.27
N ASP A 114 5.01 -6.47 5.83
CA ASP A 114 5.15 -6.47 7.29
C ASP A 114 4.08 -5.52 7.86
N SER A 115 3.39 -6.00 8.90
CA SER A 115 2.26 -5.35 9.58
C SER A 115 0.90 -5.51 8.89
N ASP A 116 0.28 -6.66 9.15
CA ASP A 116 -1.08 -6.65 9.74
C ASP A 116 -0.98 -6.28 11.24
#